data_AF-A0A286YFE1-F1
#
_entry.id   AF-A0A286YFE1-F1
#
_cell.length_a   1.000
_cell.length_b   1.000
_cell.length_c   1.000
_cell.angle_alpha   90.00
_cell.angle_beta   90.00
_cell.angle_gamma   90.00
#
_symmetry.space_group_name_H-M   'P 1'
#
loop_
_entity.id
_entity.type
_entity.pdbx_description
1 polymer ?
#
loop_
_entity_poly.entity_id
_entity_poly.type
_entity_poly.pdbx_seq_one_letter_code
_entity_poly.pdbx_strand_id
1 'polypeptide(L)'
;MNTPNGNSLSAAELTCGMIMCLARQIPQATASMKDGKWERKKFMGTELNGKTLGILGLGRIGREVATRMQSFGMKTIGYDPIISPEVSA
;
A
#
# COMPACT_ATOMS: atom_id res chain seq x y z
N MET A 1 22.29 -19.98 0.07
CA MET A 1 20.92 -20.52 0.13
C MET A 1 19.97 -19.34 0.14
N ASN A 2 19.03 -19.25 -0.81
CA ASN A 2 17.92 -18.29 -0.76
C ASN A 2 16.65 -19.02 -0.27
N THR A 3 15.69 -18.25 0.26
CA THR A 3 14.39 -18.79 0.69
C THR A 3 13.28 -18.15 -0.16
N PRO A 4 13.08 -18.60 -1.40
CA PRO A 4 12.01 -18.08 -2.25
C PRO A 4 10.67 -18.13 -1.52
N ASN A 5 9.89 -17.07 -1.61
CA ASN A 5 8.57 -16.89 -0.97
C ASN A 5 8.56 -16.68 0.55
N GLY A 6 9.69 -16.84 1.26
CA GLY A 6 9.71 -16.82 2.73
C GLY A 6 9.22 -15.52 3.37
N ASN A 7 9.26 -14.39 2.64
CA ASN A 7 8.85 -13.07 3.14
C ASN A 7 7.77 -12.39 2.29
N SER A 8 7.11 -13.10 1.36
CA SER A 8 6.16 -12.47 0.43
C SER A 8 4.99 -11.81 1.16
N LEU A 9 4.46 -12.47 2.20
CA LEU A 9 3.36 -11.91 3.00
C LEU A 9 3.81 -10.68 3.79
N SER A 10 4.96 -10.76 4.47
CA SER A 10 5.52 -9.63 5.22
C SER A 10 5.79 -8.43 4.32
N ALA A 11 6.27 -8.65 3.09
CA ALA A 11 6.48 -7.60 2.11
C ALA A 11 5.15 -6.95 1.65
N ALA A 12 4.10 -7.76 1.45
CA ALA A 12 2.77 -7.25 1.11
C ALA A 12 2.17 -6.41 2.24
N GLU A 13 2.25 -6.88 3.48
CA GLU A 13 1.77 -6.16 4.67
C GLU A 13 2.53 -4.84 4.88
N LEU A 14 3.85 -4.86 4.74
CA LEU A 14 4.68 -3.67 4.80
C LEU A 14 4.28 -2.66 3.72
N THR A 15 4.02 -3.12 2.49
CA THR A 15 3.58 -2.26 1.39
C THR A 15 2.23 -1.61 1.70
N CYS A 16 1.25 -2.36 2.21
CA CYS A 16 -0.04 -1.81 2.63
C CYS A 16 0.14 -0.76 3.74
N GLY A 17 1.02 -1.03 4.72
CA GLY A 17 1.39 -0.09 5.77
C GLY A 17 2.02 1.20 5.21
N MET A 18 2.90 1.08 4.22
CA MET A 18 3.52 2.24 3.56
C MET A 18 2.48 3.09 2.81
N ILE A 19 1.51 2.47 2.12
CA ILE A 19 0.40 3.19 1.47
C ILE A 19 -0.38 4.01 2.51
N MET A 20 -0.71 3.41 3.66
CA MET A 20 -1.38 4.11 4.76
C MET A 20 -0.52 5.24 5.35
N CYS A 21 0.77 5.00 5.54
CA CYS A 21 1.72 6.01 6.01
C CYS A 21 1.80 7.21 5.08
N LEU A 22 1.78 7.00 3.76
CA LEU A 22 1.75 8.07 2.77
C LEU A 22 0.44 8.84 2.82
N ALA A 23 -0.69 8.12 2.85
CA ALA A 23 -2.01 8.74 2.89
C ALA A 23 -2.24 9.60 4.15
N ARG A 24 -1.60 9.25 5.27
CA ARG A 24 -1.85 9.85 6.60
C ARG A 24 -0.64 10.55 7.22
N GLN A 25 0.50 10.59 6.53
CA GLN A 25 1.76 11.21 6.97
C GLN A 25 2.21 10.73 8.36
N ILE A 26 2.01 9.44 8.67
CA ILE A 26 2.19 8.90 10.03
C ILE A 26 3.60 9.13 10.59
N PRO A 27 4.70 8.84 9.86
CA PRO A 27 6.04 9.06 10.38
C PRO A 27 6.31 10.54 10.72
N GLN A 28 5.87 11.46 9.86
CA GLN A 28 6.07 12.89 10.04
C GLN A 28 5.22 13.45 11.19
N ALA A 29 3.95 13.03 11.28
CA ALA A 29 3.07 13.40 12.38
C ALA A 29 3.59 12.87 13.73
N THR A 30 4.12 11.64 13.74
CA THR A 30 4.74 11.03 14.92
C THR A 30 5.97 11.81 15.37
N ALA A 31 6.84 12.20 14.45
CA ALA A 31 8.02 13.02 14.76
C ALA A 31 7.61 14.39 15.34
N SER A 32 6.63 15.06 14.74
CA SER A 32 6.11 16.34 15.23
C SER A 32 5.53 16.24 16.66
N MET A 33 4.78 15.18 16.94
CA MET A 33 4.26 14.90 18.29
C MET A 33 5.38 14.65 19.31
N LYS A 34 6.45 13.92 18.92
CA LYS A 34 7.62 13.70 19.77
C LYS A 34 8.40 14.99 20.05
N ASP A 35 8.35 15.96 19.13
CA ASP A 35 8.85 17.33 19.33
C ASP A 35 7.93 18.21 20.21
N GLY A 36 6.83 17.67 20.74
CA GLY A 36 5.86 18.41 21.55
C GLY A 36 4.92 19.32 20.76
N LYS A 37 4.85 19.18 19.43
CA LYS A 37 4.02 20.01 18.56
C LYS A 37 2.68 19.32 18.28
N TRP A 38 1.58 20.07 18.34
CA TRP A 38 0.22 19.59 17.99
C TRP A 38 -0.26 20.20 16.66
N GLU A 39 0.26 19.70 15.54
CA GLU A 39 0.01 20.27 14.20
C GLU A 39 -1.15 19.60 13.44
N ARG A 40 -2.33 19.46 14.06
CA ARG A 40 -3.49 18.72 13.47
C ARG A 40 -3.84 19.16 12.04
N LYS A 41 -3.79 20.48 11.77
CA LYS A 41 -4.14 21.04 10.45
C LYS A 41 -3.13 20.67 9.36
N LYS A 42 -1.85 20.48 9.73
CA LYS A 42 -0.75 20.20 8.81
C LYS A 42 -0.76 18.76 8.33
N PHE A 43 -1.19 17.83 9.18
CA PHE A 43 -1.21 16.40 8.90
C PHE A 43 -2.61 15.89 8.55
N MET A 44 -3.37 16.69 7.78
CA MET A 44 -4.64 16.25 7.23
C MET A 44 -4.37 15.34 6.02
N GLY A 45 -4.50 14.03 6.26
CA GLY A 45 -4.31 13.02 5.22
C GLY A 45 -5.46 12.94 4.22
N THR A 46 -5.38 11.97 3.33
CA THR A 46 -6.44 11.63 2.37
C THR A 46 -7.00 10.25 2.64
N GLU A 47 -8.29 10.06 2.40
CA GLU A 47 -8.93 8.74 2.46
C GLU A 47 -8.47 7.85 1.29
N LEU A 48 -8.38 6.54 1.51
CA LEU A 48 -8.07 5.59 0.43
C LEU A 48 -9.32 5.05 -0.26
N ASN A 49 -10.43 4.96 0.48
CA ASN A 49 -11.70 4.44 -0.04
C ASN A 49 -12.11 5.17 -1.33
N GLY A 50 -12.53 4.41 -2.35
CA GLY A 50 -12.92 4.91 -3.66
C GLY A 50 -11.78 5.38 -4.57
N LYS A 51 -10.52 5.41 -4.10
CA LYS A 51 -9.36 5.73 -4.95
C LYS A 51 -8.91 4.52 -5.74
N THR A 52 -8.17 4.77 -6.83
CA THR A 52 -7.56 3.72 -7.66
C THR A 52 -6.10 3.49 -7.26
N LEU A 53 -5.73 2.24 -7.01
CA LEU A 53 -4.35 1.79 -6.80
C LEU A 53 -3.85 1.07 -8.06
N GLY A 54 -2.80 1.60 -8.68
CA GLY A 54 -2.08 0.92 -9.77
C GLY A 54 -0.99 0.00 -9.23
N ILE A 55 -0.95 -1.25 -9.69
CA ILE A 55 -0.01 -2.27 -9.26
C ILE A 55 0.81 -2.73 -10.47
N LEU A 56 2.12 -2.43 -10.46
CA LEU A 56 3.06 -2.88 -11.49
C LEU A 56 3.77 -4.15 -11.00
N GLY A 57 3.52 -5.26 -11.67
CA GLY A 57 3.96 -6.61 -11.26
C GLY A 57 2.86 -7.34 -10.48
N LEU A 58 2.33 -8.41 -11.08
CA LEU A 58 1.24 -9.23 -10.57
C LEU A 58 1.72 -10.62 -10.17
N GLY A 59 2.94 -10.67 -9.65
CA GLY A 59 3.45 -11.79 -8.88
C GLY A 59 2.76 -11.93 -7.53
N ARG A 60 3.28 -12.80 -6.67
CA ARG A 60 2.66 -13.13 -5.36
C ARG A 60 2.38 -11.89 -4.50
N ILE A 61 3.38 -11.02 -4.34
CA ILE A 61 3.27 -9.83 -3.48
C ILE A 61 2.23 -8.85 -4.04
N GLY A 62 2.27 -8.55 -5.35
CA GLY A 62 1.34 -7.61 -5.98
C GLY A 62 -0.12 -8.04 -5.82
N ARG A 63 -0.40 -9.35 -5.97
CA ARG A 63 -1.74 -9.91 -5.74
C ARG A 63 -2.18 -9.80 -4.28
N GLU A 64 -1.30 -10.12 -3.34
CA GLU A 64 -1.60 -9.98 -1.90
C GLU A 64 -1.89 -8.52 -1.49
N VAL A 65 -1.16 -7.57 -2.08
CA VAL A 65 -1.44 -6.13 -1.91
C VAL A 65 -2.80 -5.78 -2.52
N ALA A 66 -3.10 -6.23 -3.74
CA ALA A 66 -4.38 -5.96 -4.40
C ALA A 66 -5.57 -6.39 -3.53
N THR A 67 -5.57 -7.64 -3.07
CA THR A 67 -6.64 -8.20 -2.23
C THR A 67 -6.85 -7.39 -0.94
N ARG A 68 -5.76 -6.99 -0.26
CA ARG A 68 -5.86 -6.19 0.97
C ARG A 68 -6.39 -4.80 0.69
N MET A 69 -5.89 -4.12 -0.34
CA MET A 69 -6.28 -2.74 -0.62
C MET A 69 -7.71 -2.66 -1.19
N GLN A 70 -8.21 -3.71 -1.84
CA GLN A 70 -9.64 -3.84 -2.17
C GLN A 70 -10.52 -3.87 -0.91
N SER A 71 -10.10 -4.52 0.18
CA SER A 71 -10.80 -4.48 1.46
C SER A 71 -10.82 -3.09 2.11
N PHE A 72 -9.91 -2.19 1.71
CA PHE A 72 -9.94 -0.76 2.07
C PHE A 72 -10.88 0.06 1.17
N GLY A 73 -11.62 -0.59 0.27
CA GLY A 73 -12.52 0.04 -0.67
C GLY A 73 -11.82 0.72 -1.85
N MET A 74 -10.55 0.38 -2.12
CA MET A 74 -9.85 0.87 -3.30
C MET A 74 -10.24 0.06 -4.55
N LYS A 75 -10.31 0.74 -5.69
CA LYS A 75 -10.25 0.07 -7.00
C LYS A 75 -8.79 -0.29 -7.28
N THR A 76 -8.48 -1.52 -7.66
CA THR A 76 -7.12 -1.90 -8.07
C THR A 76 -7.06 -2.11 -9.57
N ILE A 77 -5.99 -1.65 -10.21
CA ILE A 77 -5.65 -1.97 -11.61
C ILE A 77 -4.23 -2.52 -11.64
N GLY A 78 -3.99 -3.54 -12.47
CA GLY A 78 -2.72 -4.23 -12.55
C GLY A 78 -2.04 -4.08 -13.91
N TYR A 79 -0.73 -4.26 -13.93
CA TYR A 79 0.00 -4.49 -15.17
C TYR A 79 1.18 -5.42 -14.91
N ASP A 80 1.31 -6.45 -15.75
CA ASP A 80 2.44 -7.36 -15.73
C ASP A 80 2.66 -7.91 -17.15
N PRO A 81 3.85 -7.74 -17.76
CA PRO A 81 4.10 -8.10 -19.16
C PRO A 81 4.02 -9.61 -19.45
N ILE A 82 4.04 -10.47 -18.42
CA ILE A 82 4.01 -11.93 -18.57
C ILE A 82 2.69 -12.56 -18.13
N ILE A 83 1.74 -11.77 -17.61
CA ILE A 83 0.41 -12.24 -17.17
C ILE A 83 -0.63 -11.85 -18.23
N SER A 84 -1.63 -12.70 -18.43
CA SER A 84 -2.69 -12.44 -19.40
C SER A 84 -3.52 -11.19 -19.03
N PRO A 85 -4.02 -10.44 -20.03
CA PRO A 85 -4.81 -9.23 -19.81
C PRO A 85 -6.01 -9.41 -18.88
N GLU A 86 -6.65 -10.59 -18.92
CA GLU A 86 -7.80 -10.98 -18.12
C GLU A 86 -7.52 -10.98 -16.60
N VAL A 87 -6.27 -11.20 -16.21
CA VAL A 87 -5.83 -11.24 -14.80
C VAL A 87 -5.22 -9.90 -14.37
N SER A 88 -4.80 -9.07 -15.33
CA SER A 88 -4.18 -7.77 -15.05
C SER A 88 -5.16 -6.59 -15.02
N ALA A 89 -6.33 -6.69 -15.65
CA ALA A 89 -7.28 -5.59 -15.80
C ALA A 89 -8.14 -5.32 -14.55
#